data_AF-A0A223E486-F1
#
_entry.id   AF-A0A223E486-F1
#
_cell.length_a   1.000
_cell.length_b   1.000
_cell.length_c   1.000
_cell.angle_alpha   90.00
_cell.angle_beta   90.00
_cell.angle_gamma   90.00
#
_symmetry.space_group_name_H-M   'P 1'
#
loop_
_entity.id
_entity.type
_entity.pdbx_description
1 polymer ?
#
loop_
_entity_poly.entity_id
_entity_poly.type
_entity_poly.pdbx_seq_one_letter_code
_entity_poly.pdbx_strand_id
1 'polypeptide(L)'
;MLASEIGLLLGLGMMQNWFEFPAFFVIYPIIFAVSINVSFLGDGLLGITSADAERENLFLYKGSGSSLNQLIVSKAILHVIPILIVMNVLFICVVSFFHLKLSTVIMIFVLVNTTAIIISSAQIIGTFLYPRLDWEHIEDIGSSVKASVFEHTILGIVLILNLEIYGLLGVLYWKNYISSILFNVLAILGSFLLFISFFIFFYFWIKRVGTSHWEMSR
;
A
#
# COMPACT_ATOMS: atom_id res chain seq x y z
N MET A 1 14.61 -1.49 10.88
CA MET A 1 13.58 -0.44 10.69
C MET A 1 12.23 -0.89 11.22
N LEU A 2 11.67 -2.01 10.74
CA LEU A 2 10.42 -2.61 11.26
C LEU A 2 10.38 -2.76 12.79
N ALA A 3 11.40 -3.37 13.40
CA ALA A 3 11.43 -3.62 14.84
C ALA A 3 11.49 -2.32 15.68
N SER A 4 12.17 -1.28 15.20
CA SER A 4 12.25 0.02 15.88
C SER A 4 10.95 0.80 15.77
N GLU A 5 10.24 0.72 14.64
CA GLU A 5 8.92 1.34 14.47
C GLU A 5 7.85 0.65 15.32
N ILE A 6 7.85 -0.68 15.34
CA ILE A 6 6.99 -1.47 16.23
C ILE A 6 7.28 -1.11 17.69
N GLY A 7 8.55 -1.07 18.10
CA GLY A 7 8.94 -0.66 19.45
C GLY A 7 8.49 0.76 19.82
N LEU A 8 8.53 1.70 18.87
CA LEU A 8 8.09 3.08 19.08
C LEU A 8 6.56 3.18 19.17
N LEU A 9 5.82 2.45 18.32
CA LEU A 9 4.36 2.33 18.39
C LEU A 9 3.91 1.68 19.69
N LEU A 10 4.58 0.62 20.13
CA LEU A 10 4.34 -0.04 21.42
C LEU A 10 4.64 0.91 22.59
N GLY A 11 5.76 1.63 22.53
CA GLY A 11 6.13 2.64 23.53
C GLY A 11 5.12 3.77 23.62
N LEU A 12 4.62 4.26 22.48
CA LEU A 12 3.53 5.25 22.43
C LEU A 12 2.23 4.69 23.01
N GLY A 13 1.91 3.42 22.77
CA GLY A 13 0.76 2.75 23.40
C GLY A 13 0.87 2.62 24.90
N MET A 14 2.05 2.30 25.42
CA MET A 14 2.31 2.30 26.86
C MET A 14 2.22 3.71 27.45
N MET A 15 2.70 4.73 26.74
CA MET A 15 2.58 6.14 27.17
C MET A 15 1.14 6.65 27.13
N GLN A 16 0.29 6.19 26.21
CA GLN A 16 -1.14 6.52 26.24
C GLN A 16 -1.79 6.09 27.55
N ASN A 17 -1.44 4.90 28.04
CA ASN A 17 -1.94 4.38 29.32
C ASN A 17 -1.43 5.19 30.52
N TRP A 18 -0.27 5.86 30.40
CA TRP A 18 0.39 6.59 31.49
C TRP A 18 0.07 8.09 31.51
N PHE A 19 -0.25 8.70 30.36
CA PHE A 19 -0.39 10.15 30.19
C PHE A 19 -1.77 10.60 29.69
N GLU A 20 -2.78 9.72 29.66
CA GLU A 20 -4.15 10.02 29.15
C GLU A 20 -4.15 10.68 27.76
N PHE A 21 -3.22 10.26 26.90
CA PHE A 21 -3.06 10.86 25.57
C PHE A 21 -4.30 10.58 24.71
N PRO A 22 -4.81 11.54 23.91
CA PRO A 22 -6.01 11.32 23.13
C PRO A 22 -5.82 10.18 22.12
N ALA A 23 -6.64 9.14 22.24
CA ALA A 23 -6.52 7.90 21.48
C ALA A 23 -6.52 8.08 19.95
N PHE A 24 -7.05 9.19 19.44
CA PHE A 24 -7.07 9.47 18.00
C PHE A 24 -5.70 9.84 17.42
N PHE A 25 -4.75 10.34 18.23
CA PHE A 25 -3.42 10.67 17.74
C PHE A 25 -2.60 9.44 17.34
N VAL A 26 -2.98 8.25 17.81
CA VAL A 26 -2.38 6.96 17.43
C VAL A 26 -2.51 6.70 15.92
N ILE A 27 -3.46 7.34 15.23
CA ILE A 27 -3.68 7.17 13.80
C ILE A 27 -2.48 7.68 12.98
N TYR A 28 -1.87 8.79 13.35
CA TYR A 28 -0.77 9.38 12.58
C TYR A 28 0.46 8.48 12.47
N PRO A 29 1.03 7.94 13.57
CA PRO A 29 2.15 7.02 13.45
C PRO A 29 1.76 5.72 12.74
N ILE A 30 0.49 5.29 12.79
CA ILE A 30 0.00 4.15 12.00
C ILE A 30 0.01 4.46 10.50
N ILE A 31 -0.41 5.66 10.07
CA ILE A 31 -0.36 6.08 8.65
C ILE A 31 1.07 5.97 8.10
N PHE A 32 2.06 6.48 8.84
CA PHE A 32 3.46 6.38 8.46
C PHE A 32 3.95 4.94 8.44
N ALA A 33 3.68 4.18 9.51
CA ALA A 33 4.11 2.80 9.61
C ALA A 33 3.54 1.94 8.47
N VAL A 34 2.25 2.05 8.15
CA VAL A 34 1.66 1.29 7.04
C VAL A 34 2.31 1.69 5.72
N SER A 35 2.45 2.99 5.45
CA SER A 35 3.01 3.47 4.17
C SER A 35 4.44 2.97 3.94
N ILE A 36 5.30 3.09 4.96
CA ILE A 36 6.71 2.67 4.89
C ILE A 36 6.83 1.15 4.82
N ASN A 37 6.13 0.43 5.68
CA ASN A 37 6.27 -1.03 5.75
C ASN A 37 5.67 -1.72 4.52
N VAL A 38 4.61 -1.18 3.92
CA VAL A 38 4.07 -1.72 2.66
C VAL A 38 5.07 -1.55 1.54
N SER A 39 5.68 -0.35 1.41
CA SER A 39 6.72 -0.10 0.41
C SER A 39 7.89 -1.07 0.59
N PHE A 40 8.40 -1.19 1.81
CA PHE A 40 9.53 -2.07 2.12
C PHE A 40 9.25 -3.56 1.85
N LEU A 41 8.07 -4.06 2.24
CA LEU A 41 7.68 -5.44 1.96
C LEU A 41 7.48 -5.67 0.46
N GLY A 42 6.92 -4.69 -0.24
CA GLY A 42 6.75 -4.73 -1.68
C GLY A 42 8.08 -4.83 -2.41
N ASP A 43 9.05 -3.97 -2.07
CA ASP A 43 10.41 -4.03 -2.61
C ASP A 43 11.05 -5.41 -2.43
N GLY A 44 10.86 -6.03 -1.26
CA GLY A 44 11.34 -7.40 -1.00
C GLY A 44 10.66 -8.47 -1.87
N LEU A 45 9.40 -8.26 -2.27
CA LEU A 45 8.64 -9.18 -3.13
C LEU A 45 8.83 -8.89 -4.62
N LEU A 46 9.34 -7.70 -4.99
CA LEU A 46 9.55 -7.33 -6.38
C LEU A 46 10.43 -8.36 -7.10
N GLY A 47 11.52 -8.82 -6.50
CA GLY A 47 12.40 -9.83 -7.12
C GLY A 47 11.72 -11.17 -7.45
N ILE A 48 10.71 -11.60 -6.68
CA ILE A 48 9.94 -12.81 -6.98
C ILE A 48 8.90 -12.50 -8.06
N THR A 49 8.23 -11.36 -7.93
CA THR A 49 7.12 -11.00 -8.80
C THR A 49 7.56 -10.48 -10.16
N SER A 50 8.81 -10.04 -10.32
CA SER A 50 9.43 -9.57 -11.57
C SER A 50 10.15 -10.67 -12.35
N ALA A 51 10.20 -11.92 -11.86
CA ALA A 51 10.83 -13.04 -12.56
C ALA A 51 10.25 -13.29 -13.97
N ASP A 52 9.02 -12.84 -14.23
CA ASP A 52 8.38 -12.87 -15.54
C ASP A 52 9.00 -11.91 -16.58
N ALA A 53 9.73 -10.90 -16.11
CA ALA A 53 10.47 -9.96 -16.96
C ALA A 53 11.83 -10.53 -17.44
N GLU A 54 12.22 -11.74 -17.02
CA GLU A 54 13.31 -12.46 -17.67
C GLU A 54 12.92 -12.89 -19.08
N ARG A 55 13.80 -12.65 -20.04
CA ARG A 55 13.54 -12.90 -21.46
C ARG A 55 13.10 -14.35 -21.73
N GLU A 56 13.70 -15.32 -21.05
CA GLU A 56 13.38 -16.74 -21.18
C GLU A 56 11.96 -17.07 -20.66
N ASN A 57 11.59 -16.53 -19.50
CA ASN A 57 10.27 -16.71 -18.90
C ASN A 57 9.18 -16.03 -19.72
N LEU A 58 9.49 -14.89 -20.33
CA LEU A 58 8.57 -14.15 -21.20
C LEU A 58 8.27 -14.92 -22.50
N PHE A 59 9.25 -15.66 -23.05
CA PHE A 59 9.03 -16.57 -24.17
C PHE A 59 8.16 -17.77 -23.79
N LEU A 60 8.40 -18.40 -22.64
CA LEU A 60 7.57 -19.49 -22.11
C LEU A 60 6.12 -19.03 -21.88
N TYR A 61 5.94 -17.83 -21.32
CA TYR A 61 4.63 -17.24 -21.11
C TYR A 61 3.89 -17.01 -22.44
N LYS A 62 4.54 -16.42 -23.45
CA LYS A 62 3.94 -16.24 -24.78
C LYS A 62 3.59 -17.58 -25.45
N GLY A 63 4.40 -18.62 -25.24
CA GLY A 63 4.13 -19.98 -25.74
C GLY A 63 2.93 -20.67 -25.08
N SER A 64 2.52 -20.24 -23.88
CA SER A 64 1.42 -20.85 -23.12
C SER A 64 0.01 -20.45 -23.59
N GLY A 65 -0.11 -19.38 -24.38
CA GLY A 65 -1.40 -18.84 -24.81
C GLY A 65 -2.16 -18.07 -23.72
N SER A 66 -1.57 -17.81 -22.56
CA SER A 66 -2.19 -17.03 -21.48
C SER A 66 -2.36 -15.55 -21.86
N SER A 67 -3.50 -14.98 -21.49
CA SER A 67 -3.79 -13.57 -21.75
C SER A 67 -3.05 -12.67 -20.77
N LEU A 68 -2.52 -11.55 -21.24
CA LEU A 68 -1.74 -10.61 -20.43
C LEU A 68 -2.49 -10.09 -19.18
N ASN A 69 -3.82 -10.05 -19.22
CA ASN A 69 -4.64 -9.75 -18.03
C ASN A 69 -4.51 -10.82 -16.93
N GLN A 70 -4.42 -12.10 -17.30
CA GLN A 70 -4.20 -13.19 -16.35
C GLN A 70 -2.84 -13.05 -15.66
N LEU A 71 -1.78 -12.66 -16.39
CA LEU A 71 -0.46 -12.40 -15.80
C LEU A 71 -0.50 -11.27 -14.77
N ILE A 72 -1.11 -10.13 -15.12
CA ILE A 72 -1.25 -8.99 -14.19
C ILE A 72 -2.00 -9.42 -12.93
N VAL A 73 -3.11 -10.16 -13.07
CA VAL A 73 -3.92 -10.62 -11.94
C VAL A 73 -3.15 -11.61 -11.07
N SER A 74 -2.44 -12.57 -11.66
CA SER A 74 -1.63 -13.54 -10.91
C SER A 74 -0.49 -12.87 -10.14
N LYS A 75 0.19 -11.90 -10.76
CA LYS A 75 1.23 -11.10 -10.11
C LYS A 75 0.65 -10.23 -8.98
N ALA A 76 -0.52 -9.62 -9.22
CA ALA A 76 -1.29 -8.91 -8.20
C ALA A 76 -1.59 -9.78 -6.98
N ILE A 77 -2.08 -11.00 -7.19
CA ILE A 77 -2.40 -11.95 -6.13
C ILE A 77 -1.14 -12.31 -5.33
N LEU A 78 -0.04 -12.66 -6.01
CA LEU A 78 1.21 -13.09 -5.37
C LEU A 78 1.92 -11.96 -4.60
N HIS A 79 1.72 -10.71 -4.98
CA HIS A 79 2.34 -9.56 -4.32
C HIS A 79 1.46 -8.98 -3.20
N VAL A 80 0.18 -8.73 -3.49
CA VAL A 80 -0.73 -8.01 -2.59
C VAL A 80 -1.15 -8.89 -1.40
N ILE A 81 -1.41 -10.18 -1.61
CA ILE A 81 -1.91 -11.06 -0.53
C ILE A 81 -0.89 -11.21 0.60
N PRO A 82 0.40 -11.54 0.35
CA PRO A 82 1.38 -11.64 1.43
C PRO A 82 1.55 -10.34 2.20
N ILE A 83 1.58 -9.19 1.51
CA ILE A 83 1.64 -7.87 2.14
C ILE A 83 0.45 -7.66 3.06
N LEU A 84 -0.77 -7.95 2.59
CA LEU A 84 -1.98 -7.83 3.41
C LEU A 84 -1.93 -8.73 4.65
N ILE A 85 -1.46 -9.97 4.53
CA ILE A 85 -1.32 -10.87 5.67
C ILE A 85 -0.37 -10.25 6.70
N VAL A 86 0.82 -9.83 6.28
CA VAL A 86 1.82 -9.24 7.19
C VAL A 86 1.30 -7.96 7.84
N MET A 87 0.68 -7.06 7.06
CA MET A 87 0.09 -5.81 7.57
C MET A 87 -1.00 -6.05 8.59
N ASN A 88 -1.88 -7.03 8.35
CA ASN A 88 -2.96 -7.34 9.28
C ASN A 88 -2.43 -8.01 10.56
N VAL A 89 -1.38 -8.83 10.47
CA VAL A 89 -0.69 -9.37 11.66
C VAL A 89 -0.06 -8.24 12.49
N LEU A 90 0.67 -7.33 11.83
CA LEU A 90 1.25 -6.15 12.50
C LEU A 90 0.17 -5.27 13.13
N PHE A 91 -0.94 -5.04 12.43
CA PHE A 91 -2.09 -4.30 12.93
C PHE A 91 -2.69 -4.93 14.20
N ILE A 92 -2.91 -6.25 14.19
CA ILE A 92 -3.44 -6.97 15.36
C ILE A 92 -2.48 -6.82 16.55
N CYS A 93 -1.17 -6.98 16.31
CA CYS A 93 -0.16 -6.75 17.34
C CYS A 93 -0.30 -5.33 17.90
N VAL A 94 -0.24 -4.30 17.06
CA VAL A 94 -0.35 -2.89 17.48
C VAL A 94 -1.63 -2.67 18.30
N VAL A 95 -2.80 -2.98 17.75
CA VAL A 95 -4.10 -2.76 18.41
C VAL A 95 -4.22 -3.49 19.75
N SER A 96 -3.61 -4.67 19.90
CA SER A 96 -3.67 -5.41 21.17
C SER A 96 -3.07 -4.67 22.37
N PHE A 97 -2.18 -3.70 22.12
CA PHE A 97 -1.59 -2.85 23.16
C PHE A 97 -2.36 -1.54 23.41
N PHE A 98 -3.34 -1.21 22.57
CA PHE A 98 -4.14 -0.01 22.70
C PHE A 98 -5.57 -0.34 23.15
N HIS A 99 -6.07 0.32 24.19
CA HIS A 99 -7.47 0.20 24.63
C HIS A 99 -8.42 1.06 23.78
N LEU A 100 -8.46 0.80 22.46
CA LEU A 100 -9.29 1.56 21.52
C LEU A 100 -10.74 1.07 21.52
N LYS A 101 -11.66 1.99 21.23
CA LYS A 101 -13.06 1.65 20.94
C LYS A 101 -13.14 0.85 19.64
N LEU A 102 -14.05 -0.12 19.58
CA LEU A 102 -14.27 -0.98 18.40
C LEU A 102 -14.45 -0.16 17.11
N SER A 103 -15.16 0.96 17.15
CA SER A 103 -15.35 1.84 16.00
C SER A 103 -14.05 2.43 15.45
N THR A 104 -13.13 2.79 16.33
CA THR A 104 -11.79 3.29 15.96
C THR A 104 -10.92 2.16 15.41
N VAL A 105 -11.01 0.95 15.98
CA VAL A 105 -10.32 -0.24 15.47
C VAL A 105 -10.76 -0.55 14.04
N ILE A 106 -12.06 -0.55 13.77
CA ILE A 106 -12.61 -0.80 12.42
C ILE A 106 -12.12 0.28 11.44
N MET A 107 -12.15 1.55 11.85
CA MET A 107 -11.66 2.64 11.00
C MET A 107 -10.17 2.48 10.64
N ILE A 108 -9.32 2.14 11.61
CA ILE A 108 -7.89 1.91 11.36
C ILE A 108 -7.68 0.66 10.50
N PHE A 109 -8.46 -0.40 10.70
CA PHE A 109 -8.42 -1.60 9.87
C PHE A 109 -8.70 -1.25 8.40
N VAL A 110 -9.73 -0.45 8.13
CA VAL A 110 -10.04 0.01 6.76
C VAL A 110 -8.87 0.81 6.19
N LEU A 111 -8.33 1.78 6.94
CA LEU A 111 -7.17 2.58 6.53
C LEU A 111 -5.95 1.73 6.15
N VAL A 112 -5.59 0.76 6.99
CA VAL A 112 -4.44 -0.12 6.77
C VAL A 112 -4.63 -0.89 5.47
N ASN A 113 -5.80 -1.50 5.28
CA ASN A 113 -6.07 -2.33 4.10
C ASN A 113 -6.16 -1.49 2.82
N THR A 114 -6.85 -0.34 2.83
CA THR A 114 -6.94 0.51 1.63
C THR A 114 -5.57 1.04 1.22
N THR A 115 -4.79 1.52 2.18
CA THR A 115 -3.43 2.04 1.92
C THR A 115 -2.50 0.94 1.40
N ALA A 116 -2.53 -0.24 2.03
CA ALA A 116 -1.72 -1.38 1.62
C ALA A 116 -2.05 -1.83 0.19
N ILE A 117 -3.33 -1.94 -0.18
CA ILE A 117 -3.72 -2.35 -1.53
C ILE A 117 -3.29 -1.30 -2.56
N ILE A 118 -3.45 -0.01 -2.28
CA ILE A 118 -3.11 1.06 -3.24
C ILE A 118 -1.61 1.07 -3.53
N ILE A 119 -0.77 1.07 -2.49
CA ILE A 119 0.70 1.13 -2.65
C ILE A 119 1.21 -0.14 -3.34
N SER A 120 0.78 -1.32 -2.89
CA SER A 120 1.18 -2.60 -3.52
C SER A 120 0.70 -2.74 -4.97
N SER A 121 -0.48 -2.20 -5.29
CA SER A 121 -0.95 -2.15 -6.69
C SER A 121 -0.08 -1.21 -7.52
N ALA A 122 0.36 -0.08 -6.95
CA ALA A 122 1.25 0.86 -7.64
C ALA A 122 2.60 0.23 -7.99
N GLN A 123 3.18 -0.57 -7.10
CA GLN A 123 4.41 -1.34 -7.33
C GLN A 123 4.27 -2.26 -8.54
N ILE A 124 3.23 -3.08 -8.55
CA ILE A 124 2.97 -4.05 -9.63
C ILE A 124 2.73 -3.34 -10.95
N ILE A 125 1.90 -2.30 -10.95
CA ILE A 125 1.60 -1.51 -12.14
C ILE A 125 2.87 -0.81 -12.65
N GLY A 126 3.70 -0.29 -11.75
CA GLY A 126 4.99 0.30 -12.07
C GLY A 126 5.90 -0.68 -12.82
N THR A 127 6.05 -1.90 -12.31
CA THR A 127 6.83 -2.95 -12.99
C THR A 127 6.25 -3.35 -14.33
N PHE A 128 4.92 -3.32 -14.46
CA PHE A 128 4.23 -3.69 -15.68
C PHE A 128 4.37 -2.62 -16.78
N LEU A 129 4.30 -1.35 -16.40
CA LEU A 129 4.41 -0.19 -17.30
C LEU A 129 5.85 0.10 -17.72
N TYR A 130 6.81 -0.14 -16.83
CA TYR A 130 8.22 0.13 -17.08
C TYR A 130 9.08 -1.09 -16.75
N PRO A 131 8.89 -2.21 -17.48
CA PRO A 131 9.69 -3.41 -17.24
C PRO A 131 11.16 -3.12 -17.55
N ARG A 132 12.06 -3.54 -16.67
CA ARG A 132 13.50 -3.60 -16.95
C ARG A 132 13.85 -5.05 -17.30
N LEU A 133 14.19 -5.27 -18.57
CA LEU A 133 14.61 -6.55 -19.11
C LEU A 133 16.14 -6.64 -19.01
N ASP A 134 16.68 -6.83 -17.80
CA ASP A 134 18.13 -6.99 -17.60
C ASP A 134 18.43 -8.43 -17.19
N TRP A 135 19.32 -9.09 -17.93
CA TRP A 135 19.67 -10.50 -17.74
C TRP A 135 20.99 -10.67 -16.96
N GLU A 136 21.77 -9.59 -16.80
CA GLU A 136 23.08 -9.63 -16.14
C GLU A 136 23.01 -9.46 -14.62
N HIS A 137 21.96 -8.82 -14.10
CA HIS A 137 21.77 -8.57 -12.68
C HIS A 137 20.34 -8.92 -12.26
N ILE A 138 20.14 -10.11 -11.69
CA ILE A 138 18.82 -10.60 -11.24
C ILE A 138 18.18 -9.64 -10.22
N GLU A 139 19.00 -8.96 -9.42
CA GLU A 139 18.58 -7.94 -8.44
C GLU A 139 17.98 -6.68 -9.10
N ASP A 140 18.30 -6.42 -10.36
CA ASP A 140 17.82 -5.25 -11.12
C ASP A 140 16.53 -5.54 -11.91
N ILE A 141 16.04 -6.77 -11.88
CA ILE A 141 14.84 -7.18 -12.62
C ILE A 141 13.61 -6.59 -11.94
N GLY A 142 12.86 -5.78 -12.69
CA GLY A 142 11.68 -5.07 -12.18
C GLY A 142 11.96 -3.72 -11.50
N SER A 143 13.22 -3.32 -11.29
CA SER A 143 13.60 -2.04 -10.69
C SER A 143 14.03 -1.00 -11.74
N SER A 144 13.12 -0.68 -12.67
CA SER A 144 13.34 0.47 -13.55
C SER A 144 13.30 1.77 -12.74
N VAL A 145 14.22 2.70 -12.99
CA VAL A 145 14.18 4.04 -12.40
C VAL A 145 12.82 4.70 -12.62
N LYS A 146 12.17 4.46 -13.77
CA LYS A 146 10.82 4.99 -14.06
C LYS A 146 9.74 4.31 -13.22
N ALA A 147 9.85 3.01 -12.96
CA ALA A 147 8.93 2.27 -12.09
C ALA A 147 9.05 2.74 -10.64
N SER A 148 10.27 2.88 -10.13
CA SER A 148 10.55 3.39 -8.78
C SER A 148 10.07 4.83 -8.60
N VAL A 149 10.31 5.72 -9.58
CA VAL A 149 9.79 7.10 -9.52
C VAL A 149 8.27 7.11 -9.51
N PHE A 150 7.62 6.29 -10.34
CA PHE A 150 6.16 6.17 -10.35
C PHE A 150 5.63 5.70 -8.99
N GLU A 151 6.18 4.62 -8.45
CA GLU A 151 5.82 4.06 -7.16
C GLU A 151 5.96 5.08 -6.02
N HIS A 152 7.14 5.69 -5.87
CA HIS A 152 7.39 6.66 -4.81
C HIS A 152 6.53 7.91 -4.94
N THR A 153 6.19 8.31 -6.17
CA THR A 153 5.23 9.40 -6.41
C THR A 153 3.85 9.01 -5.88
N ILE A 154 3.35 7.81 -6.21
CA ILE A 154 2.06 7.33 -5.71
C ILE A 154 2.07 7.19 -4.19
N LEU A 155 3.14 6.63 -3.61
CA LEU A 155 3.32 6.54 -2.16
C LEU A 155 3.24 7.91 -1.50
N GLY A 156 3.95 8.91 -2.02
CA GLY A 156 3.92 10.28 -1.51
C GLY A 156 2.53 10.91 -1.58
N ILE A 157 1.83 10.76 -2.71
CA ILE A 157 0.46 11.27 -2.87
C ILE A 157 -0.51 10.59 -1.89
N VAL A 158 -0.47 9.27 -1.78
CA VAL A 158 -1.33 8.51 -0.85
C VAL A 158 -1.07 8.93 0.60
N LEU A 159 0.20 9.09 0.98
CA LEU A 159 0.57 9.55 2.32
C LEU A 159 0.00 10.94 2.61
N ILE A 160 0.19 11.90 1.70
CA ILE A 160 -0.32 13.28 1.87
C ILE A 160 -1.84 13.29 1.99
N LEU A 161 -2.56 12.60 1.09
CA LEU A 161 -4.02 12.57 1.11
C LEU A 161 -4.57 11.91 2.38
N ASN A 162 -3.94 10.83 2.86
CA ASN A 162 -4.29 10.25 4.15
C ASN A 162 -4.04 11.25 5.29
N LEU A 163 -2.89 11.92 5.33
CA LEU A 163 -2.62 12.93 6.35
C LEU A 163 -3.61 14.09 6.32
N GLU A 164 -4.08 14.51 5.15
CA GLU A 164 -5.10 15.54 5.01
C GLU A 164 -6.48 15.07 5.51
N ILE A 165 -6.94 13.89 5.10
CA ILE A 165 -8.23 13.32 5.54
C ILE A 165 -8.26 13.20 7.06
N TYR A 166 -7.26 12.53 7.64
CA TYR A 166 -7.21 12.30 9.09
C TYR A 166 -6.81 13.54 9.87
N GLY A 167 -6.02 14.45 9.28
CA GLY A 167 -5.68 15.76 9.81
C GLY A 167 -6.90 16.66 9.99
N LEU A 168 -7.66 16.87 8.91
CA LEU A 168 -8.86 17.71 8.91
C LEU A 168 -9.94 17.14 9.84
N LEU A 169 -10.23 15.85 9.75
CA LEU A 169 -11.18 15.20 10.64
C LEU A 169 -10.72 15.25 12.10
N GLY A 170 -9.40 15.11 12.35
CA GLY A 170 -8.81 15.22 13.67
C GLY A 170 -9.00 16.60 14.29
N VAL A 171 -8.79 17.68 13.52
CA VAL A 171 -9.03 19.06 13.96
C VAL A 171 -10.51 19.30 14.27
N LEU A 172 -11.41 18.85 13.39
CA LEU A 172 -12.86 18.99 13.60
C LEU A 172 -13.33 18.25 14.85
N TYR A 173 -12.79 17.06 15.09
CA TYR A 173 -13.07 16.28 16.29
C TYR A 173 -12.52 16.96 17.54
N TRP A 174 -11.27 17.43 17.50
CA TRP A 174 -10.62 18.15 18.61
C TRP A 174 -11.36 19.42 19.02
N LYS A 175 -11.88 20.17 18.04
CA LYS A 175 -12.68 21.38 18.28
C LYS A 175 -14.13 21.08 18.65
N ASN A 176 -14.49 19.81 18.86
CA ASN A 176 -15.84 19.35 19.20
C ASN A 176 -16.91 19.73 18.16
N TYR A 177 -16.54 19.98 16.90
CA TYR A 177 -17.50 20.23 15.83
C TYR A 177 -18.20 18.95 15.35
N ILE A 178 -17.53 17.81 15.50
CA ILE A 178 -18.06 16.49 15.13
C ILE A 178 -17.95 15.51 16.29
N SER A 179 -18.90 14.58 16.37
CA SER A 179 -18.84 13.49 17.36
C SER A 179 -17.82 12.42 16.95
N SER A 180 -17.38 11.60 17.91
CA SER A 180 -16.47 10.47 17.65
C SER A 180 -17.05 9.46 16.65
N ILE A 181 -18.38 9.27 16.64
CA ILE A 181 -19.04 8.39 15.67
C ILE A 181 -18.94 8.98 14.26
N LEU A 182 -19.25 10.27 14.12
CA LEU A 182 -19.20 10.97 12.84
C LEU A 182 -17.77 11.02 12.28
N PHE A 183 -16.77 11.23 13.14
CA PHE A 183 -15.36 11.13 12.80
C PHE A 183 -15.01 9.79 12.15
N ASN A 184 -15.33 8.67 12.82
CA ASN A 184 -15.00 7.33 12.32
C ASN A 184 -15.70 7.03 10.98
N VAL A 185 -16.98 7.42 10.83
CA VAL A 185 -17.75 7.20 9.60
C VAL A 185 -17.15 7.98 8.43
N LEU A 186 -16.83 9.27 8.63
CA LEU A 186 -16.22 10.10 7.59
C LEU A 186 -14.82 9.61 7.22
N ALA A 187 -14.04 9.14 8.18
CA ALA A 187 -12.71 8.59 7.92
C ALA A 187 -12.75 7.29 7.10
N ILE A 188 -13.69 6.39 7.42
CA ILE A 188 -13.94 5.17 6.64
C ILE A 188 -14.35 5.54 5.21
N LEU A 189 -15.31 6.45 5.05
CA LEU A 189 -15.76 6.95 3.74
C LEU A 189 -14.61 7.56 2.94
N GLY A 190 -13.78 8.40 3.57
CA GLY A 190 -12.61 9.00 2.95
C GLY A 190 -11.61 7.96 2.44
N SER A 191 -11.30 6.96 3.27
CA SER A 191 -10.41 5.85 2.89
C SER A 191 -10.95 5.03 1.71
N PHE A 192 -12.26 4.76 1.69
CA PHE A 192 -12.91 4.06 0.58
C PHE A 192 -12.93 4.89 -0.70
N LEU A 193 -13.21 6.18 -0.62
CA LEU A 193 -13.18 7.07 -1.79
C LEU A 193 -11.78 7.16 -2.39
N LEU A 194 -10.76 7.26 -1.54
CA LEU A 194 -9.36 7.26 -1.95
C LEU A 194 -9.02 5.94 -2.66
N PHE A 195 -9.39 4.79 -2.09
CA PHE A 195 -9.24 3.49 -2.72
C PHE A 195 -9.88 3.42 -4.12
N ILE A 196 -11.14 3.82 -4.25
CA ILE A 196 -11.86 3.80 -5.54
C ILE A 196 -11.17 4.72 -6.55
N SER A 197 -10.76 5.92 -6.13
CA SER A 197 -10.09 6.90 -6.99
C SER A 197 -8.79 6.35 -7.59
N PHE A 198 -7.94 5.72 -6.76
CA PHE A 198 -6.70 5.12 -7.24
C PHE A 198 -6.93 3.91 -8.15
N PHE A 199 -7.93 3.06 -7.85
CA PHE A 199 -8.26 1.94 -8.75
C PHE A 199 -8.74 2.42 -10.12
N ILE A 200 -9.56 3.46 -10.17
CA ILE A 200 -9.98 4.09 -11.43
C ILE A 200 -8.76 4.65 -12.17
N PHE A 201 -7.89 5.38 -11.46
CA PHE A 201 -6.66 5.92 -12.03
C PHE A 201 -5.79 4.81 -12.64
N PHE A 202 -5.50 3.76 -11.88
CA PHE A 202 -4.73 2.60 -12.32
C PHE A 202 -5.33 1.93 -13.56
N TYR A 203 -6.64 1.68 -13.56
CA TYR A 203 -7.33 1.09 -14.70
C TYR A 203 -7.15 1.92 -15.99
N PHE A 204 -7.38 3.23 -15.91
CA PHE A 204 -7.18 4.11 -17.07
C PHE A 204 -5.72 4.23 -17.48
N TRP A 205 -4.80 4.22 -16.52
CA TRP A 205 -3.38 4.37 -16.79
C TRP A 205 -2.80 3.15 -17.53
N ILE A 206 -3.15 1.93 -17.09
CA ILE A 206 -2.80 0.68 -17.79
C ILE A 206 -3.37 0.71 -19.22
N LYS A 207 -4.64 1.11 -19.38
CA LYS A 207 -5.28 1.19 -20.70
C LYS A 207 -4.62 2.22 -21.64
N ARG A 208 -4.14 3.35 -21.09
CA ARG A 208 -3.60 4.47 -21.88
C ARG A 208 -2.14 4.27 -22.30
N VAL A 209 -1.26 3.89 -21.38
CA VAL A 209 0.16 3.68 -21.70
C VAL A 209 0.32 2.42 -22.57
N GLY A 210 -0.63 1.49 -22.46
CA GLY A 210 -0.66 0.26 -23.23
C GLY A 210 0.42 -0.71 -22.76
N THR A 211 0.27 -1.96 -23.20
CA THR A 211 1.22 -3.04 -22.89
C THR A 211 2.30 -3.13 -23.96
N SER A 212 2.58 -2.01 -24.63
CA SER A 212 3.40 -1.92 -25.84
C SER A 212 4.84 -2.43 -25.64
N HIS A 213 5.37 -2.33 -24.42
CA HIS A 213 6.68 -2.87 -24.07
C HIS A 213 6.71 -4.41 -23.95
N TRP A 214 5.55 -5.06 -23.83
CA TRP A 214 5.41 -6.53 -23.85
C TRP A 214 5.20 -7.08 -25.28
N GLU A 215 4.86 -6.20 -26.22
CA GLU A 215 4.81 -6.48 -27.65
C GLU A 215 6.22 -6.36 -28.25
N MET A 216 7.12 -7.30 -27.95
CA MET A 216 8.32 -7.47 -28.79
C MET A 216 7.85 -7.64 -30.24
N SER A 217 8.22 -6.70 -31.12
CA SER A 217 8.09 -6.89 -32.55
C SER A 217 8.85 -8.16 -32.91
N ARG A 218 8.20 -9.06 -33.65
CA ARG A 218 8.86 -10.23 -34.24
C ARG A 218 10.13 -9.85 -34.98
#